data_AF-L1QL46-F1
#
_entry.id   AF-L1QL46-F1
#
_cell.length_a   1.000
_cell.length_b   1.000
_cell.length_c   1.000
_cell.angle_alpha   90.00
_cell.angle_beta   90.00
_cell.angle_gamma   90.00
#
_symmetry.space_group_name_H-M   'P 1'
#
loop_
_entity.id
_entity.type
_entity.pdbx_description
1 polymer ?
#
loop_
_entity_poly.entity_id
_entity_poly.type
_entity_poly.pdbx_seq_one_letter_code
_entity_poly.pdbx_strand_id
1 'polypeptide(L)' 'MATFIVGAIVFILLFLAVYSMVKKKRENKGGCGCGCSGCPSNKSCESNIKLKK' A
#
# COMPACT_ATOMS: atom_id res chain seq x y z
N MET A 1 -19.78 -25.47 14.09
CA MET A 1 -18.52 -25.95 13.46
C MET A 1 -18.22 -25.23 12.14
N ALA A 2 -19.15 -25.20 11.17
CA ALA A 2 -18.95 -24.49 9.89
C ALA A 2 -18.65 -22.98 10.03
N THR A 3 -19.21 -22.33 11.04
CA THR A 3 -18.99 -20.90 11.34
C THR A 3 -17.54 -20.56 11.64
N PHE A 4 -16.79 -21.45 12.29
CA PHE A 4 -15.37 -21.24 12.58
C PHE A 4 -14.52 -21.30 11.31
N ILE A 5 -14.85 -22.20 10.39
CA ILE A 5 -14.15 -22.36 9.11
C ILE A 5 -14.32 -21.10 8.26
N VAL A 6 -15.56 -20.61 8.15
CA VAL A 6 -15.87 -19.38 7.40
C VAL A 6 -15.20 -18.17 8.06
N GLY A 7 -15.24 -18.08 9.40
CA GLY A 7 -14.59 -17.01 10.14
C GLY A 7 -13.08 -16.95 9.89
N ALA A 8 -12.41 -18.10 9.89
CA ALA A 8 -10.97 -18.17 9.64
C ALA A 8 -10.59 -17.71 8.23
N ILE A 9 -11.34 -18.11 7.20
CA ILE A 9 -11.08 -17.73 5.81
C ILE A 9 -11.20 -16.21 5.64
N VAL A 10 -12.26 -15.61 6.16
CA VAL A 10 -12.48 -14.15 6.09
C VAL A 10 -11.37 -13.40 6.83
N PHE A 11 -10.96 -13.89 8.01
CA PHE A 11 -9.89 -13.28 8.78
C PHE A 11 -8.54 -13.27 8.04
N ILE A 12 -8.19 -14.38 7.39
CA ILE A 12 -6.95 -14.50 6.60
C ILE A 12 -6.95 -13.51 5.44
N LEU A 13 -8.07 -13.43 4.70
CA LEU A 13 -8.19 -12.50 3.57
C LEU A 13 -8.06 -11.04 4.02
N LEU A 14 -8.73 -10.69 5.12
CA LEU A 14 -8.65 -9.34 5.69
C LEU A 14 -7.22 -9.02 6.16
N PHE A 15 -6.58 -9.95 6.87
CA PHE A 15 -5.22 -9.80 7.35
C PHE A 15 -4.23 -9.62 6.21
N LEU A 16 -4.37 -10.40 5.13
CA LEU A 16 -3.49 -10.32 3.96
C LEU A 16 -3.67 -9.00 3.19
N ALA A 17 -4.91 -8.51 3.07
CA ALA A 17 -5.21 -7.22 2.45
C ALA A 17 -4.60 -6.06 3.25
N VAL A 18 -4.80 -6.04 4.58
CA VAL A 18 -4.22 -5.02 5.47
C VAL A 18 -2.70 -5.13 5.49
N TYR A 19 -2.14 -6.33 5.57
CA TYR A 19 -0.69 -6.54 5.53
C TYR A 19 -0.08 -6.03 4.23
N SER A 20 -0.74 -6.29 3.09
CA SER A 20 -0.30 -5.79 1.78
C SER A 20 -0.38 -4.26 1.71
N MET A 21 -1.42 -3.65 2.26
CA MET A 21 -1.53 -2.18 2.35
C MET A 21 -0.47 -1.57 3.27
N VAL A 22 -0.23 -2.15 4.44
CA VAL A 22 0.77 -1.67 5.41
C VAL A 22 2.19 -1.86 4.87
N LYS A 23 2.47 -2.98 4.21
CA LYS A 23 3.76 -3.23 3.56
C LYS A 23 4.03 -2.20 2.44
N LYS A 24 3.04 -1.97 1.56
CA LYS A 24 3.12 -0.94 0.51
C LYS A 24 3.30 0.47 1.09
N LYS A 25 2.68 0.75 2.25
CA LYS A 25 2.84 2.03 2.97
C LYS A 25 4.24 2.19 3.56
N ARG A 26 4.83 1.13 4.11
CA ARG A 26 6.21 1.14 4.67
C ARG A 26 7.29 1.28 3.60
N GLU A 27 7.05 0.79 2.39
CA GLU A 27 7.98 0.95 1.25
C GLU A 27 7.99 2.37 0.65
N ASN A 28 7.40 3.37 1.32
CA ASN A 28 7.30 4.76 0.85
C ASN A 28 6.72 4.90 -0.57
N LYS A 29 6.01 3.89 -1.08
CA LYS A 29 5.22 3.95 -2.31
C LYS A 29 3.84 4.52 -2.02
N GLY A 30 3.80 5.65 -1.33
CA GLY A 30 2.59 6.42 -1.02
C GLY A 30 2.11 7.24 -2.22
N GLY A 31 1.93 6.61 -3.38
CA GLY A 31 1.52 7.29 -4.61
C GLY A 31 0.56 6.44 -5.45
N CYS A 32 -0.14 7.09 -6.39
CA CYS A 32 -0.99 6.46 -7.40
C CYS A 32 -0.30 5.21 -7.97
N GLY A 33 -1.00 4.08 -8.04
CA GLY A 33 -0.45 2.79 -8.47
C GLY A 33 0.07 2.75 -9.92
N CYS A 34 -0.03 3.86 -10.65
CA CYS A 34 0.67 4.11 -11.90
C CYS A 34 2.06 4.68 -11.56
N GLY A 35 3.13 3.97 -11.89
CA GLY A 35 4.50 4.48 -11.70
C GLY A 35 4.65 5.93 -12.20
N CYS A 36 5.50 6.74 -11.54
CA CYS A 36 5.67 8.18 -11.83
C CYS A 36 6.15 8.52 -13.25
N SER A 37 6.38 7.52 -14.10
CA SER A 37 6.75 7.67 -15.51
C SER A 37 5.65 8.23 -16.41
N GLY A 38 4.38 8.24 -15.97
CA GLY A 38 3.23 8.75 -16.76
C GLY A 38 2.33 9.74 -16.03
N CYS A 39 2.72 10.22 -14.84
CA CYS A 39 1.87 11.10 -14.04
C CYS A 39 2.07 12.56 -14.47
N PRO A 40 1.01 13.33 -14.82
CA PRO A 40 1.13 14.74 -15.22
C PRO A 40 1.70 15.64 -14.10
N SER A 41 1.67 15.18 -12.84
CA SER A 41 2.29 15.82 -11.68
C SER A 41 3.72 15.32 -11.38
N ASN A 42 4.39 14.63 -12.30
CA ASN A 42 5.77 14.11 -12.15
C ASN A 42 6.77 15.17 -11.64
N LYS A 43 6.64 16.44 -12.10
CA LYS A 43 7.52 17.53 -11.67
C LYS A 43 7.44 17.82 -10.16
N SER A 44 6.35 17.47 -9.49
CA SER A 44 6.18 17.62 -8.04
C SER A 44 6.68 16.40 -7.24
N CYS A 45 6.96 15.27 -7.89
CA CYS A 45 7.51 14.08 -7.22
C CYS A 45 9.02 14.19 -6.94
N GLU A 46 9.75 15.02 -7.70
CA GLU A 46 11.17 15.27 -7.47
C GLU A 46 11.44 16.30 -6.36
N SER A 47 10.42 17.05 -5.91
CA SER A 47 10.57 18.18 -4.98
C SER A 47 10.48 17.82 -3.48
N ASN A 48 10.41 16.53 -3.11
CA ASN A 48 10.31 16.11 -1.70
C ASN A 48 11.41 15.13 -1.22
N ILE A 49 12.55 15.02 -1.94
CA ILE A 49 13.77 14.36 -1.42
C ILE A 49 14.86 15.40 -1.16
N LYS A 50 14.56 16.40 -0.32
CA LYS A 50 15.61 17.14 0.38
C LYS A 50 15.12 17.77 1.69
N LEU A 51 14.66 16.98 2.67
CA LEU A 51 14.74 17.43 4.07
C LEU A 51 14.60 16.30 5.11
N LYS A 52 15.71 15.64 5.44
CA LYS A 52 16.22 15.58 6.82
C LYS A 52 17.62 14.96 6.83
N LYS A 53 18.60 15.85 7.02
CA LYS A 53 19.95 15.69 7.59
C LYS A 53 20.70 14.39 7.34
#